data_AF-A0A497KJE2-F1
#
_entry.id   AF-A0A497KJE2-F1
#
_cell.length_a   1.000
_cell.length_b   1.000
_cell.length_c   1.000
_cell.angle_alpha   90.00
_cell.angle_beta   90.00
_cell.angle_gamma   90.00
#
_symmetry.space_group_name_H-M   'P 1'
#
loop_
_entity.id
_entity.type
_entity.pdbx_description
1 polymer ?
#
loop_
_entity_poly.entity_id
_entity_poly.type
_entity_poly.pdbx_seq_one_letter_code
_entity_poly.pdbx_strand_id
1 'polypeptide(L)'
;AKEDYEEREIPLITSLDNHNIELDLPNLNLPLTLSIGSKVYELKPVDTTLDMSEYIKKRLRDIVRAYRKYTAATLSAYKEEYERKLEEIKRYKESILPMPPINLEDLKQGVHLFKEGPFLYFLQYKKIIVKRFIYKGTLYTLAPEYQGTCRGLLGLGLDRDYKIETVLYLNPKNPYRGVRHPNVSSDSGSVCLGESTFRIIGKTLGEIHEAYKYIDIVAQVLSTVNFDDAYDQKASAWSRRIIDRIYADEISQIITDEVKMSSVWEL
;
A
#
# COMPACT_ATOMS: atom_id res chain seq x y z
N ALA A 1 31.63 45.93 -13.58
CA ALA A 1 32.52 47.01 -14.02
C ALA A 1 33.63 46.35 -14.83
N LYS A 2 33.96 46.87 -16.02
CA LYS A 2 35.14 46.44 -16.76
C LYS A 2 36.36 46.97 -15.98
N GLU A 3 37.18 46.09 -15.45
CA GLU A 3 38.46 46.49 -14.85
C GLU A 3 39.41 46.78 -16.01
N ASP A 4 39.74 48.06 -16.19
CA ASP A 4 40.81 48.50 -17.07
C ASP A 4 42.13 48.00 -16.46
N TYR A 5 42.71 46.96 -17.07
CA TYR A 5 44.07 46.54 -16.76
C TYR A 5 45.04 47.47 -17.49
N GLU A 6 45.64 48.42 -16.77
CA GLU A 6 46.80 49.14 -17.28
C GLU A 6 47.97 48.15 -17.40
N GLU A 7 48.30 47.74 -18.63
CA GLU A 7 49.59 47.09 -18.91
C GLU A 7 50.71 48.10 -18.67
N ARG A 8 51.47 47.91 -17.60
CA ARG A 8 52.69 48.68 -17.31
C ARG A 8 53.91 47.81 -17.55
N GLU A 9 54.80 48.26 -18.42
CA GLU A 9 56.13 47.65 -18.58
C GLU A 9 56.97 47.98 -17.35
N ILE A 10 57.27 46.96 -16.55
CA ILE A 10 58.14 47.05 -15.37
C ILE A 10 59.54 46.61 -15.80
N PRO A 11 60.58 47.42 -15.55
CA PRO A 11 61.94 47.08 -15.96
C PRO A 11 62.43 45.82 -15.22
N LEU A 12 62.82 44.80 -15.98
CA LEU A 12 63.43 43.57 -15.48
C LEU A 12 64.92 43.83 -15.18
N ILE A 13 65.33 43.67 -13.93
CA ILE A 13 66.74 43.63 -13.56
C ILE A 13 67.13 42.16 -13.43
N THR A 14 67.86 41.64 -14.40
CA THR A 14 68.39 40.26 -14.36
C THR A 14 69.82 40.26 -13.83
N SER A 15 70.03 39.71 -12.63
CA SER A 15 71.35 39.26 -12.16
C SER A 15 71.50 37.78 -12.52
N LEU A 16 72.46 37.47 -13.39
CA LEU A 16 72.60 36.16 -14.05
C LEU A 16 73.16 35.03 -13.17
N ASP A 17 73.39 35.24 -11.88
CA ASP A 17 74.04 34.24 -11.02
C ASP A 17 73.10 33.47 -10.08
N ASN A 18 71.82 33.81 -10.02
CA ASN A 18 70.78 33.00 -9.36
C ASN A 18 69.47 33.19 -10.13
N HIS A 19 68.66 32.14 -10.28
CA HIS A 19 67.36 32.19 -10.99
C HIS A 19 66.28 32.98 -10.21
N ASN A 20 66.65 34.10 -9.61
CA ASN A 20 65.76 35.01 -8.91
C ASN A 20 65.48 36.20 -9.83
N ILE A 21 64.22 36.36 -10.21
CA ILE A 21 63.72 37.55 -10.89
C ILE A 21 63.10 38.42 -9.82
N GLU A 22 63.76 39.50 -9.44
CA GLU A 22 63.22 40.50 -8.55
C GLU A 22 62.50 41.57 -9.38
N LEU A 23 61.21 41.77 -9.09
CA LEU A 23 60.39 42.81 -9.70
C LEU A 23 60.10 43.84 -8.63
N ASP A 24 60.58 45.06 -8.82
CA ASP A 24 60.29 46.18 -7.92
C ASP A 24 58.88 46.71 -8.26
N LEU A 25 57.89 46.17 -7.55
CA LEU A 25 56.47 46.50 -7.76
C LEU A 25 56.03 47.58 -6.76
N PRO A 26 55.37 48.68 -7.19
CA PRO A 26 54.68 49.56 -6.25
C PRO A 26 53.58 48.78 -5.51
N ASN A 27 53.28 49.14 -4.25
CA ASN A 27 52.33 48.48 -3.33
C ASN A 27 51.07 47.92 -4.02
N LEU A 28 51.16 46.70 -4.56
CA LEU A 28 50.08 45.96 -5.18
C LEU A 28 49.64 44.87 -4.22
N ASN A 29 48.33 44.81 -3.96
CA ASN A 29 47.78 43.78 -3.07
C ASN A 29 47.84 42.41 -3.74
N LEU A 30 48.43 41.43 -3.04
CA LEU A 30 48.54 40.04 -3.46
C LEU A 30 47.22 39.28 -3.24
N PRO A 31 46.95 38.20 -4.01
CA PRO A 31 47.85 37.49 -4.92
C PRO A 31 47.88 38.04 -6.35
N LEU A 32 49.07 38.06 -6.96
CA LEU A 32 49.29 38.41 -8.36
C LEU A 32 49.72 37.16 -9.15
N THR A 33 49.36 37.10 -10.43
CA THR A 33 49.78 36.03 -11.34
C THR A 33 50.62 36.60 -12.48
N LEU A 34 51.83 36.08 -12.66
CA LEU A 34 52.74 36.37 -13.77
C LEU A 34 52.60 35.29 -14.84
N SER A 35 52.20 35.65 -16.04
CA SER A 35 52.26 34.72 -17.17
C SER A 35 53.54 34.94 -17.97
N ILE A 36 54.33 33.89 -18.17
CA ILE A 36 55.48 33.88 -19.08
C ILE A 36 55.24 32.79 -20.13
N GLY A 37 55.00 33.20 -21.38
CA GLY A 37 54.65 32.28 -22.46
C GLY A 37 53.36 31.51 -22.16
N SER A 38 53.40 30.17 -22.17
CA SER A 38 52.26 29.31 -21.84
C SER A 38 52.16 28.92 -20.35
N LYS A 39 53.03 29.46 -19.51
CA LYS A 39 53.09 29.13 -18.08
C LYS A 39 52.59 30.30 -17.24
N VAL A 40 51.79 29.98 -16.22
CA VAL A 40 51.28 30.94 -15.25
C VAL A 40 51.95 30.66 -13.91
N TYR A 41 52.59 31.69 -13.36
CA TYR A 41 53.32 31.69 -12.11
C TYR A 41 52.56 32.56 -11.10
N GLU A 42 52.42 32.11 -9.87
CA GLU A 42 51.85 32.91 -8.79
C GLU A 42 52.97 33.72 -8.13
N LEU A 43 52.91 35.04 -8.19
CA LEU A 43 53.90 35.93 -7.57
C LEU A 43 53.65 36.03 -6.06
N LYS A 44 54.72 35.99 -5.27
CA LYS A 44 54.66 36.00 -3.79
C LYS A 44 55.74 36.88 -3.17
N PRO A 45 55.50 37.41 -1.96
CA PRO A 45 56.50 38.20 -1.24
C PRO A 45 57.71 37.33 -0.90
N VAL A 46 58.91 37.91 -1.03
CA VAL A 46 60.20 37.24 -0.81
C VAL A 46 60.28 36.60 0.59
N ASP A 47 59.67 37.23 1.58
CA ASP A 47 59.62 36.78 2.99
C ASP A 47 58.97 35.39 3.14
N THR A 48 58.07 35.02 2.23
CA THR A 48 57.42 33.69 2.21
C THR A 48 58.17 32.62 1.43
N THR A 49 59.23 32.99 0.69
CA THR A 49 60.02 32.05 -0.13
C THR A 49 61.13 31.35 0.65
N LEU A 50 61.51 31.88 1.83
CA LEU A 50 62.56 31.29 2.67
C LEU A 50 62.17 29.94 3.30
N ASP A 51 60.87 29.61 3.43
CA ASP A 51 60.41 28.32 3.94
C ASP A 51 59.32 27.68 3.06
N MET A 52 59.66 27.48 1.78
CA MET A 52 58.80 26.81 0.79
C MET A 52 58.30 25.43 1.25
N SER A 53 59.04 24.74 2.13
CA SER A 53 58.66 23.44 2.68
C SER A 53 57.41 23.53 3.54
N GLU A 54 57.32 24.51 4.45
CA GLU A 54 56.14 24.73 5.27
C GLU A 54 54.92 25.15 4.44
N TYR A 55 55.13 26.01 3.46
CA TYR A 55 54.07 26.45 2.54
C TYR A 55 53.48 25.27 1.75
N ILE A 56 54.32 24.45 1.13
CA ILE A 56 53.88 23.26 0.38
C ILE A 56 53.15 22.29 1.31
N LYS A 57 53.67 22.05 2.53
CA LYS A 57 52.99 21.20 3.53
C LYS A 57 51.64 21.77 3.96
N LYS A 58 51.50 23.08 4.10
CA LYS A 58 50.21 23.72 4.42
C LYS A 58 49.22 23.57 3.25
N ARG A 59 49.65 23.85 2.03
CA ARG A 59 48.81 23.73 0.82
C ARG A 59 48.36 22.29 0.57
N LEU A 60 49.27 21.32 0.71
CA LEU A 60 48.92 19.89 0.60
C LEU A 60 47.92 19.47 1.69
N ARG A 61 48.08 19.95 2.93
CA ARG A 61 47.10 19.69 4.01
C ARG A 61 45.74 20.27 3.68
N ASP A 62 45.68 21.48 3.14
CA ASP A 62 44.41 22.14 2.78
C ASP A 62 43.72 21.44 1.61
N ILE A 63 44.47 21.01 0.59
CA ILE A 63 43.95 20.21 -0.53
C ILE A 63 43.42 18.87 -0.05
N VAL A 64 44.17 18.14 0.79
CA VAL A 64 43.75 16.84 1.34
C VAL A 64 42.51 17.01 2.23
N ARG A 65 42.41 18.08 3.02
CA ARG A 65 41.22 18.38 3.83
C ARG A 65 40.01 18.69 2.96
N ALA A 66 40.17 19.51 1.93
CA ALA A 66 39.10 19.82 0.98
C ALA A 66 38.62 18.56 0.26
N TYR A 67 39.56 17.71 -0.20
CA TYR A 67 39.24 16.44 -0.84
C TYR A 67 38.49 15.51 0.11
N ARG A 68 38.98 15.29 1.34
CA ARG A 68 38.29 14.48 2.36
C ARG A 68 36.89 15.00 2.68
N LYS A 69 36.71 16.31 2.79
CA LYS A 69 35.40 16.93 3.04
C LYS A 69 34.45 16.67 1.87
N TYR A 70 34.92 16.83 0.64
CA TYR A 70 34.13 16.57 -0.56
C TYR A 70 33.78 15.09 -0.71
N THR A 71 34.74 14.18 -0.47
CA THR A 71 34.49 12.73 -0.50
C THR A 71 33.50 12.33 0.60
N ALA A 72 33.63 12.87 1.81
CA ALA A 72 32.70 12.60 2.90
C ALA A 72 31.28 13.11 2.59
N ALA A 73 31.14 14.32 2.03
CA ALA A 73 29.86 14.87 1.61
C ALA A 73 29.21 14.02 0.51
N THR A 74 30.00 13.63 -0.50
CA THR A 74 29.55 12.78 -1.61
C THR A 74 29.11 11.40 -1.10
N LEU A 75 29.89 10.77 -0.20
CA LEU A 75 29.52 9.50 0.41
C LEU A 75 28.26 9.60 1.28
N SER A 76 28.08 10.72 2.01
CA SER A 76 26.86 10.97 2.78
C SER A 76 25.64 11.07 1.87
N ALA A 77 25.74 11.83 0.77
CA ALA A 77 24.67 11.97 -0.20
C ALA A 77 24.29 10.63 -0.85
N TYR A 78 25.29 9.80 -1.19
CA TYR A 78 25.00 8.44 -1.67
C TYR A 78 24.30 7.60 -0.62
N LYS A 79 24.76 7.63 0.64
CA LYS A 79 24.13 6.89 1.73
C LYS A 79 22.66 7.27 1.92
N GLU A 80 22.36 8.57 1.96
CA GLU A 80 20.99 9.09 2.09
C GLU A 80 20.10 8.64 0.92
N GLU A 81 20.62 8.68 -0.32
CA GLU A 81 19.90 8.23 -1.50
C GLU A 81 19.64 6.71 -1.47
N TYR A 82 20.60 5.91 -1.01
CA TYR A 82 20.42 4.47 -0.78
C TYR A 82 19.36 4.19 0.28
N GLU A 83 19.36 4.93 1.40
CA GLU A 83 18.36 4.79 2.46
C GLU A 83 16.96 5.12 1.94
N ARG A 84 16.82 6.21 1.18
CA ARG A 84 15.56 6.58 0.51
C ARG A 84 15.06 5.50 -0.44
N LYS A 85 15.94 4.96 -1.29
CA LYS A 85 15.59 3.88 -2.22
C LYS A 85 15.22 2.58 -1.50
N LEU A 86 15.89 2.28 -0.39
CA LEU A 86 15.56 1.13 0.44
C LEU A 86 14.16 1.28 1.07
N GLU A 87 13.80 2.48 1.54
CA GLU A 87 12.44 2.76 2.03
C GLU A 87 11.38 2.65 0.94
N GLU A 88 11.65 3.16 -0.27
CA GLU A 88 10.76 2.99 -1.43
C GLU A 88 10.54 1.50 -1.73
N ILE A 89 11.61 0.69 -1.78
CA ILE A 89 11.52 -0.76 -2.02
C ILE A 89 10.73 -1.46 -0.91
N LYS A 90 10.91 -1.08 0.36
CA LYS A 90 10.13 -1.64 1.47
C LYS A 90 8.64 -1.34 1.30
N ARG A 91 8.28 -0.11 0.94
CA ARG A 91 6.87 0.26 0.63
C ARG A 91 6.32 -0.53 -0.55
N TYR A 92 7.12 -0.73 -1.60
CA TYR A 92 6.70 -1.57 -2.74
C TYR A 92 6.53 -3.03 -2.34
N LYS A 93 7.46 -3.60 -1.57
CA LYS A 93 7.35 -4.97 -1.06
C LYS A 93 6.08 -5.15 -0.24
N GLU A 94 5.79 -4.21 0.64
CA GLU A 94 4.53 -4.18 1.38
C GLU A 94 3.35 -4.12 0.40
N SER A 95 3.39 -3.25 -0.60
CA SER A 95 2.31 -3.17 -1.59
C SER A 95 2.12 -4.44 -2.42
N ILE A 96 3.01 -5.44 -2.38
CA ILE A 96 2.89 -6.68 -3.15
C ILE A 96 2.36 -7.80 -2.23
N LEU A 97 1.18 -8.30 -2.57
CA LEU A 97 0.64 -9.55 -2.02
C LEU A 97 1.07 -10.63 -3.01
N PRO A 98 1.92 -11.60 -2.63
CA PRO A 98 2.23 -12.71 -3.52
C PRO A 98 0.93 -13.41 -3.86
N MET A 99 0.73 -13.70 -5.15
CA MET A 99 -0.41 -14.48 -5.59
C MET A 99 -0.32 -15.85 -4.90
N PRO A 100 -1.37 -16.30 -4.19
CA PRO A 100 -1.32 -17.57 -3.51
C PRO A 100 -1.10 -18.71 -4.51
N PRO A 101 -0.59 -19.87 -4.05
CA PRO A 101 -0.46 -21.04 -4.91
C PRO A 101 -1.86 -21.52 -5.34
N ILE A 102 -2.26 -21.16 -6.56
CA ILE A 102 -3.51 -21.60 -7.19
C ILE A 102 -3.21 -22.86 -8.00
N ASN A 103 -4.04 -23.88 -7.83
CA ASN A 103 -3.94 -25.15 -8.55
C ASN A 103 -5.03 -25.29 -9.64
N LEU A 104 -4.94 -26.37 -10.42
CA LEU A 104 -5.92 -26.66 -11.48
C LEU A 104 -7.33 -26.96 -10.95
N GLU A 105 -7.45 -27.41 -9.70
CA GLU A 105 -8.72 -27.71 -9.06
C GLU A 105 -9.49 -26.42 -8.73
N ASP A 106 -8.79 -25.37 -8.29
CA ASP A 106 -9.38 -24.05 -8.04
C ASP A 106 -10.01 -23.46 -9.30
N LEU A 107 -9.35 -23.63 -10.45
CA LEU A 107 -9.88 -23.22 -11.74
C LEU A 107 -11.12 -24.04 -12.14
N LYS A 108 -11.13 -25.35 -11.88
CA LYS A 108 -12.31 -26.20 -12.12
C LYS A 108 -13.49 -25.83 -11.23
N GLN A 109 -13.22 -25.41 -10.00
CA GLN A 109 -14.24 -24.94 -9.06
C GLN A 109 -14.73 -23.51 -9.35
N GLY A 110 -14.17 -22.84 -10.37
CA GLY A 110 -14.58 -21.50 -10.78
C GLY A 110 -14.19 -20.43 -9.76
N VAL A 111 -13.02 -20.56 -9.13
CA VAL A 111 -12.51 -19.55 -8.22
C VAL A 111 -12.06 -18.31 -8.96
N HIS A 112 -12.44 -17.16 -8.41
CA HIS A 112 -12.00 -15.86 -8.86
C HIS A 112 -11.14 -15.22 -7.78
N LEU A 113 -9.92 -14.86 -8.16
CA LEU A 113 -8.96 -14.19 -7.31
C LEU A 113 -8.63 -12.83 -7.89
N PHE A 114 -8.81 -11.80 -7.08
CA PHE A 114 -8.36 -10.46 -7.43
C PHE A 114 -7.83 -9.76 -6.20
N LYS A 115 -7.00 -8.76 -6.45
CA LYS A 115 -6.44 -7.93 -5.40
C LYS A 115 -7.01 -6.53 -5.51
N GLU A 116 -7.40 -5.98 -4.37
CA GLU A 116 -7.81 -4.59 -4.26
C GLU A 116 -7.18 -3.99 -2.98
N GLY A 117 -6.33 -2.99 -3.18
CA GLY A 117 -5.57 -2.37 -2.09
C GLY A 117 -4.70 -3.39 -1.32
N PRO A 118 -4.79 -3.43 0.02
CA PRO A 118 -4.04 -4.36 0.86
C PRO A 118 -4.73 -5.73 1.01
N PHE A 119 -5.82 -6.00 0.29
CA PHE A 119 -6.60 -7.22 0.45
C PHE A 119 -6.55 -8.10 -0.80
N LEU A 120 -6.54 -9.41 -0.55
CA LEU A 120 -6.74 -10.45 -1.54
C LEU A 120 -8.17 -10.99 -1.41
N TYR A 121 -8.94 -10.90 -2.48
CA TYR A 121 -10.30 -11.42 -2.51
C TYR A 121 -10.32 -12.80 -3.13
N PHE A 122 -10.77 -13.78 -2.35
CA PHE A 122 -10.97 -15.17 -2.77
C PHE A 122 -12.47 -15.41 -2.92
N LEU A 123 -12.95 -15.55 -4.15
CA LEU A 123 -14.37 -15.69 -4.48
C LEU A 123 -14.68 -17.05 -5.12
N GLN A 124 -15.86 -17.59 -4.82
CA GLN A 124 -16.40 -18.79 -5.43
C GLN A 124 -17.89 -18.60 -5.75
N TYR A 125 -18.33 -19.14 -6.89
CA TYR A 125 -19.74 -19.14 -7.22
C TYR A 125 -20.53 -20.03 -6.26
N LYS A 126 -21.58 -19.48 -5.63
CA LYS A 126 -22.47 -20.20 -4.71
C LYS A 126 -23.94 -19.98 -5.06
N LYS A 127 -24.70 -21.07 -4.96
CA LYS A 127 -26.17 -21.09 -4.96
C LYS A 127 -26.63 -21.27 -3.52
N ILE A 128 -27.29 -20.26 -2.97
CA ILE A 128 -27.77 -20.24 -1.59
C ILE A 128 -29.29 -20.34 -1.63
N ILE A 129 -29.86 -21.28 -0.87
CA ILE A 129 -31.31 -21.39 -0.71
C ILE A 129 -31.65 -20.81 0.65
N VAL A 130 -32.44 -19.74 0.66
CA VAL A 130 -32.93 -19.11 1.89
C VAL A 130 -34.08 -19.94 2.42
N LYS A 131 -33.86 -20.55 3.58
CA LYS A 131 -34.80 -21.48 4.23
C LYS A 131 -35.40 -20.89 5.49
N ARG A 132 -34.72 -19.91 6.10
CA ARG A 132 -35.09 -19.37 7.40
C ARG A 132 -34.97 -17.86 7.39
N PHE A 133 -35.66 -17.20 8.33
CA PHE A 133 -35.43 -15.80 8.62
C PHE A 133 -35.53 -15.52 10.12
N ILE A 134 -34.84 -14.47 10.56
CA ILE A 134 -34.92 -13.94 11.92
C ILE A 134 -35.67 -12.61 11.86
N TYR A 135 -36.61 -12.44 12.77
CA TYR A 135 -37.33 -11.19 12.96
C TYR A 135 -37.70 -11.02 14.44
N LYS A 136 -37.40 -9.86 15.00
CA LYS A 136 -37.58 -9.52 16.42
C LYS A 136 -37.02 -10.59 17.37
N GLY A 137 -35.85 -11.14 17.04
CA GLY A 137 -35.18 -12.16 17.86
C GLY A 137 -35.82 -13.56 17.85
N THR A 138 -36.70 -13.84 16.89
CA THR A 138 -37.28 -15.17 16.68
C THR A 138 -36.85 -15.73 15.33
N LEU A 139 -36.47 -17.01 15.31
CA LEU A 139 -36.09 -17.74 14.11
C LEU A 139 -37.31 -18.47 13.53
N TYR A 140 -37.60 -18.21 12.26
CA TYR A 140 -38.71 -18.81 11.53
C TYR A 140 -38.18 -19.67 10.38
N THR A 141 -38.79 -20.84 10.16
CA THR A 141 -38.52 -21.68 8.99
C THR A 141 -39.58 -21.42 7.93
N LEU A 142 -39.16 -21.03 6.72
CA LEU A 142 -40.06 -20.73 5.60
C LEU A 142 -40.66 -22.01 5.02
N ALA A 143 -41.96 -21.96 4.71
CA ALA A 143 -42.60 -22.97 3.89
C ALA A 143 -41.93 -23.06 2.50
N PRO A 144 -41.85 -24.26 1.87
CA PRO A 144 -41.08 -24.48 0.66
C PRO A 144 -41.37 -23.51 -0.50
N GLU A 145 -42.64 -23.14 -0.68
CA GLU A 145 -43.11 -22.21 -1.72
C GLU A 145 -42.73 -20.74 -1.48
N TYR A 146 -42.26 -20.43 -0.27
CA TYR A 146 -41.73 -19.12 0.12
C TYR A 146 -40.20 -19.11 0.19
N GLN A 147 -39.50 -20.20 -0.14
CA GLN A 147 -38.04 -20.20 -0.14
C GLN A 147 -37.47 -19.43 -1.35
N GLY A 148 -36.43 -18.64 -1.09
CA GLY A 148 -35.71 -17.86 -2.10
C GLY A 148 -34.43 -18.57 -2.52
N THR A 149 -33.99 -18.38 -3.77
CA THR A 149 -32.66 -18.83 -4.22
C THR A 149 -31.80 -17.63 -4.63
N CYS A 150 -30.69 -17.42 -3.95
CA CYS A 150 -29.66 -16.46 -4.31
C CYS A 150 -28.56 -17.16 -5.11
N ARG A 151 -28.02 -16.49 -6.12
CA ARG A 151 -26.90 -16.99 -6.93
C ARG A 151 -25.93 -15.84 -7.14
N GLY A 152 -24.65 -16.08 -6.93
CA GLY A 152 -23.62 -15.05 -6.99
C GLY A 152 -22.25 -15.55 -6.62
N LEU A 153 -21.26 -14.66 -6.68
CA LEU A 153 -19.91 -14.94 -6.20
C LEU A 153 -19.84 -14.58 -4.72
N LEU A 154 -19.61 -15.58 -3.88
CA LEU A 154 -19.39 -15.40 -2.45
C LEU A 154 -17.90 -15.54 -2.16
N GLY A 155 -17.36 -14.70 -1.30
CA GLY A 155 -15.97 -14.83 -0.93
C GLY A 155 -15.52 -14.01 0.25
N LEU A 156 -14.23 -14.07 0.48
CA LEU A 156 -13.55 -13.51 1.64
C LEU A 156 -12.51 -12.49 1.15
N GLY A 157 -12.45 -11.35 1.82
CA GLY A 157 -11.30 -10.45 1.73
C GLY A 157 -10.30 -10.82 2.80
N LEU A 158 -9.10 -11.21 2.37
CA LEU A 158 -8.00 -11.66 3.19
C LEU A 158 -6.91 -10.59 3.23
N ASP A 159 -6.29 -10.38 4.39
CA ASP A 159 -5.08 -9.57 4.48
C ASP A 159 -3.82 -10.37 4.06
N ARG A 160 -2.64 -9.79 4.32
CA ARG A 160 -1.34 -10.43 4.00
C ARG A 160 -1.06 -11.69 4.79
N ASP A 161 -1.61 -11.81 5.98
CA ASP A 161 -1.42 -12.95 6.86
C ASP A 161 -2.53 -14.00 6.66
N TYR A 162 -3.35 -13.85 5.60
CA TYR A 162 -4.55 -14.63 5.33
C TYR A 162 -5.59 -14.57 6.46
N LYS A 163 -5.65 -13.46 7.18
CA LYS A 163 -6.73 -13.16 8.10
C LYS A 163 -7.96 -12.68 7.34
N ILE A 164 -9.10 -13.26 7.66
CA ILE A 164 -10.41 -12.89 7.10
C ILE A 164 -10.82 -11.54 7.70
N GLU A 165 -10.77 -10.50 6.90
CA GLU A 165 -11.14 -9.13 7.30
C GLU A 165 -12.54 -8.77 6.83
N THR A 166 -13.01 -9.36 5.72
CA THR A 166 -14.34 -9.07 5.20
C THR A 166 -14.94 -10.24 4.42
N VAL A 167 -16.27 -10.17 4.25
CA VAL A 167 -17.05 -11.14 3.48
C VAL A 167 -17.85 -10.38 2.43
N LEU A 168 -17.77 -10.86 1.19
CA LEU A 168 -18.33 -10.21 0.02
C LEU A 168 -19.26 -11.18 -0.72
N TYR A 169 -20.43 -10.69 -1.12
CA TYR A 169 -21.35 -11.39 -2.01
C TYR A 169 -21.70 -10.51 -3.20
N LEU A 170 -21.15 -10.87 -4.36
CA LEU A 170 -21.40 -10.16 -5.62
C LEU A 170 -22.60 -10.80 -6.33
N ASN A 171 -23.70 -10.07 -6.33
CA ASN A 171 -24.87 -10.41 -7.11
C ASN A 171 -24.58 -10.27 -8.61
N PRO A 172 -25.04 -11.19 -9.47
CA PRO A 172 -24.96 -11.03 -10.90
C PRO A 172 -25.78 -9.81 -11.34
N LYS A 173 -25.25 -9.03 -12.29
CA LYS A 173 -25.89 -7.80 -12.84
C LYS A 173 -27.32 -8.03 -13.36
N ASN A 174 -27.68 -9.28 -13.69
CA ASN A 174 -29.00 -9.67 -14.18
C ASN A 174 -29.60 -10.80 -13.31
N PRO A 175 -30.47 -10.49 -12.34
CA PRO A 175 -31.03 -11.47 -11.40
C PRO A 175 -32.20 -12.29 -11.98
N TYR A 176 -32.38 -12.40 -13.30
CA TYR A 176 -33.46 -13.20 -13.93
C TYR A 176 -33.48 -14.67 -13.45
N ARG A 177 -32.44 -15.11 -12.74
CA ARG A 177 -32.33 -16.42 -12.09
C ARG A 177 -31.95 -16.35 -10.61
N GLY A 178 -32.47 -15.40 -9.82
CA GLY A 178 -32.30 -15.42 -8.36
C GLY A 178 -32.89 -14.21 -7.62
N VAL A 179 -32.99 -14.31 -6.30
CA VAL A 179 -33.43 -13.21 -5.41
C VAL A 179 -32.22 -12.42 -4.91
N ARG A 180 -32.39 -11.11 -4.68
CA ARG A 180 -31.41 -10.32 -3.95
C ARG A 180 -31.53 -10.60 -2.46
N HIS A 181 -30.41 -10.86 -1.82
CA HIS A 181 -30.36 -11.21 -0.40
C HIS A 181 -30.43 -9.94 0.47
N PRO A 182 -31.37 -9.81 1.43
CA PRO A 182 -31.53 -8.61 2.27
C PRO A 182 -30.30 -8.23 3.11
N ASN A 183 -29.52 -9.22 3.55
CA ASN A 183 -28.26 -8.99 4.29
C ASN A 183 -27.05 -8.70 3.39
N VAL A 184 -27.24 -8.45 2.09
CA VAL A 184 -26.15 -8.08 1.19
C VAL A 184 -26.38 -6.68 0.65
N SER A 185 -25.39 -5.81 0.81
CA SER A 185 -25.43 -4.45 0.29
C SER A 185 -25.50 -4.45 -1.24
N SER A 186 -26.39 -3.64 -1.81
CA SER A 186 -26.54 -3.49 -3.26
C SER A 186 -25.32 -2.82 -3.91
N ASP A 187 -24.64 -1.96 -3.16
CA ASP A 187 -23.66 -1.03 -3.72
C ASP A 187 -22.25 -1.59 -3.61
N SER A 188 -21.93 -2.16 -2.45
CA SER A 188 -20.60 -2.70 -2.14
C SER A 188 -20.53 -4.23 -2.20
N GLY A 189 -21.67 -4.94 -2.16
CA GLY A 189 -21.69 -6.39 -1.99
C GLY A 189 -21.25 -6.85 -0.59
N SER A 190 -21.11 -5.94 0.37
CA SER A 190 -20.78 -6.30 1.76
C SER A 190 -21.87 -7.18 2.37
N VAL A 191 -21.46 -8.19 3.13
CA VAL A 191 -22.38 -9.13 3.77
C VAL A 191 -22.52 -8.80 5.25
N CYS A 192 -23.76 -8.63 5.72
CA CYS A 192 -24.08 -8.57 7.14
C CYS A 192 -24.30 -9.99 7.66
N LEU A 193 -23.39 -10.46 8.53
CA LEU A 193 -23.50 -11.79 9.16
C LEU A 193 -24.15 -11.74 10.55
N GLY A 194 -24.53 -10.54 11.01
CA GLY A 194 -25.08 -10.31 12.35
C GLY A 194 -24.15 -10.88 13.43
N GLU A 195 -24.72 -11.58 14.41
CA GLU A 195 -23.97 -12.25 15.46
C GLU A 195 -23.02 -13.34 14.92
N SER A 196 -23.25 -13.93 13.75
CA SER A 196 -22.34 -14.96 13.21
C SER A 196 -20.98 -14.40 12.76
N THR A 197 -20.80 -13.07 12.78
CA THR A 197 -19.57 -12.38 12.38
C THR A 197 -18.34 -12.89 13.15
N PHE A 198 -18.44 -13.12 14.47
CA PHE A 198 -17.30 -13.55 15.30
C PHE A 198 -16.78 -14.95 14.97
N ARG A 199 -17.58 -15.77 14.27
CA ARG A 199 -17.18 -17.14 13.87
C ARG A 199 -16.29 -17.13 12.63
N ILE A 200 -16.35 -16.08 11.82
CA ILE A 200 -15.72 -16.00 10.48
C ILE A 200 -14.69 -14.87 10.43
N ILE A 201 -15.12 -13.63 10.71
CA ILE A 201 -14.23 -12.47 10.64
C ILE A 201 -13.21 -12.54 11.78
N GLY A 202 -11.96 -12.22 11.47
CA GLY A 202 -10.83 -12.27 12.39
C GLY A 202 -10.09 -13.61 12.43
N LYS A 203 -10.58 -14.65 11.74
CA LYS A 203 -9.90 -15.94 11.63
C LYS A 203 -8.76 -15.87 10.63
N THR A 204 -7.61 -16.42 11.00
CA THR A 204 -6.44 -16.55 10.12
C THR A 204 -6.41 -17.94 9.51
N LEU A 205 -6.28 -18.01 8.18
CA LEU A 205 -6.18 -19.27 7.46
C LEU A 205 -4.74 -19.82 7.57
N GLY A 206 -4.61 -21.13 7.78
CA GLY A 206 -3.31 -21.79 7.69
C GLY A 206 -2.84 -21.91 6.24
N GLU A 207 -3.78 -22.23 5.35
CA GLU A 207 -3.57 -22.32 3.90
C GLU A 207 -4.70 -21.62 3.15
N ILE A 208 -4.41 -21.09 1.96
CA ILE A 208 -5.40 -20.35 1.15
C ILE A 208 -6.64 -21.18 0.83
N HIS A 209 -6.49 -22.49 0.59
CA HIS A 209 -7.59 -23.39 0.23
C HIS A 209 -8.57 -23.61 1.40
N GLU A 210 -8.19 -23.29 2.64
CA GLU A 210 -9.14 -23.28 3.75
C GLU A 210 -10.27 -22.26 3.54
N ALA A 211 -10.06 -21.25 2.68
CA ALA A 211 -11.09 -20.29 2.29
C ALA A 211 -12.37 -20.97 1.80
N TYR A 212 -12.30 -22.12 1.12
CA TYR A 212 -13.48 -22.86 0.66
C TYR A 212 -14.44 -23.21 1.80
N LYS A 213 -13.87 -23.74 2.90
CA LYS A 213 -14.64 -24.12 4.08
C LYS A 213 -15.37 -22.92 4.68
N TYR A 214 -14.68 -21.79 4.79
CA TYR A 214 -15.26 -20.57 5.34
C TYR A 214 -16.32 -19.96 4.41
N ILE A 215 -16.12 -20.01 3.09
CA ILE A 215 -17.14 -19.61 2.11
C ILE A 215 -18.38 -20.49 2.24
N ASP A 216 -18.23 -21.80 2.45
CA ASP A 216 -19.36 -22.70 2.69
C ASP A 216 -20.09 -22.41 3.99
N ILE A 217 -19.35 -22.11 5.08
CA ILE A 217 -19.95 -21.68 6.34
C ILE A 217 -20.75 -20.38 6.15
N VAL A 218 -20.18 -19.39 5.46
CA VAL A 218 -20.89 -18.14 5.15
C VAL A 218 -22.15 -18.42 4.32
N ALA A 219 -22.07 -19.29 3.31
CA ALA A 219 -23.22 -19.68 2.50
C ALA A 219 -24.32 -20.34 3.34
N GLN A 220 -23.95 -21.13 4.35
CA GLN A 220 -24.89 -21.71 5.31
C GLN A 220 -25.51 -20.63 6.20
N VAL A 221 -24.74 -19.67 6.70
CA VAL A 221 -25.27 -18.53 7.47
C VAL A 221 -26.27 -17.74 6.62
N LEU A 222 -25.93 -17.44 5.37
CA LEU A 222 -26.81 -16.77 4.40
C LEU A 222 -28.01 -17.61 3.94
N SER A 223 -28.14 -18.86 4.35
CA SER A 223 -29.41 -19.60 4.20
C SER A 223 -30.49 -19.09 5.17
N THR A 224 -30.09 -18.27 6.15
CA THR A 224 -30.95 -17.58 7.10
C THR A 224 -30.84 -16.07 6.89
N VAL A 225 -31.95 -15.42 6.57
CA VAL A 225 -32.00 -13.95 6.45
C VAL A 225 -32.26 -13.34 7.81
N ASN A 226 -31.40 -12.44 8.29
CA ASN A 226 -31.71 -11.66 9.48
C ASN A 226 -32.36 -10.33 9.06
N PHE A 227 -33.69 -10.21 9.20
CA PHE A 227 -34.37 -8.96 8.85
C PHE A 227 -34.11 -7.84 9.86
N ASP A 228 -33.75 -8.16 11.10
CA ASP A 228 -33.44 -7.15 12.11
C ASP A 228 -32.16 -6.37 11.74
N ASP A 229 -31.18 -7.04 11.13
CA ASP A 229 -29.88 -6.46 10.73
C ASP A 229 -29.71 -6.35 9.20
N ALA A 230 -30.79 -6.43 8.42
CA ALA A 230 -30.72 -6.36 6.96
C ALA A 230 -30.38 -4.94 6.46
N TYR A 231 -29.57 -4.84 5.41
CA TYR A 231 -29.30 -3.55 4.74
C TYR A 231 -30.58 -3.00 4.10
N ASP A 232 -31.34 -3.87 3.46
CA ASP A 232 -32.64 -3.53 2.88
C ASP A 232 -33.58 -4.74 2.94
N GLN A 233 -34.60 -4.66 3.80
CA GLN A 233 -35.62 -5.69 3.95
C GLN A 233 -36.46 -5.90 2.66
N LYS A 234 -36.54 -4.89 1.79
CA LYS A 234 -37.34 -4.90 0.54
C LYS A 234 -36.49 -5.01 -0.72
N ALA A 235 -35.23 -5.47 -0.58
CA ALA A 235 -34.25 -5.62 -1.66
C ALA A 235 -34.73 -6.43 -2.88
N SER A 236 -35.72 -7.32 -2.72
CA SER A 236 -36.30 -8.10 -3.82
C SER A 236 -37.82 -8.23 -3.71
N ALA A 237 -38.47 -8.60 -4.82
CA ALA A 237 -39.90 -8.93 -4.81
C ALA A 237 -40.22 -10.10 -3.85
N TRP A 238 -39.30 -11.06 -3.73
CA TRP A 238 -39.38 -12.14 -2.76
C TRP A 238 -39.38 -11.61 -1.33
N SER A 239 -38.40 -10.77 -0.97
CA SER A 239 -38.29 -10.27 0.40
C SER A 239 -39.46 -9.34 0.77
N ARG A 240 -39.94 -8.53 -0.18
CA ARG A 240 -41.19 -7.76 -0.04
C ARG A 240 -42.38 -8.64 0.30
N ARG A 241 -42.58 -9.74 -0.44
CA ARG A 241 -43.68 -10.70 -0.18
C ARG A 241 -43.63 -11.28 1.24
N ILE A 242 -42.44 -11.51 1.78
CA ILE A 242 -42.25 -12.01 3.15
C ILE A 242 -42.54 -10.90 4.17
N ILE A 243 -41.90 -9.73 4.02
CA ILE A 243 -42.04 -8.59 4.95
C ILE A 243 -43.46 -8.04 5.00
N ASP A 244 -44.14 -7.93 3.86
CA ASP A 244 -45.50 -7.38 3.82
C ASP A 244 -46.47 -8.29 4.60
N ARG A 245 -46.26 -9.62 4.60
CA ARG A 245 -47.02 -10.57 5.42
C ARG A 245 -46.65 -10.52 6.91
N ILE A 246 -45.36 -10.29 7.22
CA ILE A 246 -44.92 -10.05 8.59
C ILE A 246 -45.62 -8.81 9.18
N TYR A 247 -45.72 -7.73 8.41
CA TYR A 247 -46.39 -6.51 8.86
C TYR A 247 -47.92 -6.61 8.90
N ALA A 248 -48.51 -7.50 8.10
CA ALA A 248 -49.94 -7.81 8.14
C ALA A 248 -50.31 -8.81 9.27
N ASP A 249 -49.35 -9.24 10.09
CA ASP A 249 -49.53 -10.27 11.13
C ASP A 249 -49.96 -11.65 10.58
N GLU A 250 -49.53 -11.96 9.35
CA GLU A 250 -49.85 -13.20 8.62
C GLU A 250 -48.65 -14.18 8.56
N ILE A 251 -47.75 -14.12 9.55
CA ILE A 251 -46.50 -14.91 9.57
C ILE A 251 -46.79 -16.42 9.51
N SER A 252 -47.83 -16.87 10.19
CA SER A 252 -48.26 -18.28 10.21
C SER A 252 -48.58 -18.86 8.82
N GLN A 253 -48.88 -18.00 7.84
CA GLN A 253 -49.16 -18.43 6.46
C GLN A 253 -47.91 -18.69 5.61
N ILE A 254 -46.71 -18.33 6.10
CA ILE A 254 -45.46 -18.41 5.33
C ILE A 254 -44.38 -19.26 6.01
N ILE A 255 -44.67 -19.77 7.21
CA ILE A 255 -43.73 -20.56 8.01
C ILE A 255 -44.23 -22.00 8.19
N THR A 256 -43.30 -22.91 8.44
CA THR A 256 -43.60 -24.26 8.91
C THR A 256 -43.26 -24.47 10.37
N ASP A 257 -42.36 -23.65 10.91
CA ASP A 257 -41.82 -23.78 12.27
C ASP A 257 -41.33 -22.43 12.80
N GLU A 258 -41.36 -22.26 14.12
CA GLU A 258 -40.94 -21.07 14.85
C GLU A 258 -40.16 -21.45 16.11
N VAL A 259 -38.97 -20.87 16.28
CA VAL A 259 -38.12 -21.09 17.46
C VAL A 259 -37.66 -19.75 18.01
N LYS A 260 -37.98 -19.47 19.28
CA LYS A 260 -37.48 -18.27 19.97
C LYS A 260 -35.98 -18.41 20.22
N MET A 261 -35.19 -17.40 19.85
CA MET A 261 -33.74 -17.52 19.90
C MET A 261 -33.18 -17.59 21.33
N SER A 262 -33.94 -17.25 22.37
CA SER A 262 -33.55 -17.50 23.76
C SER A 262 -33.28 -18.98 24.07
N SER A 263 -33.75 -19.92 23.23
CA SER A 263 -33.56 -21.37 23.41
C SER A 263 -32.68 -22.04 22.35
N VAL A 264 -32.17 -21.31 21.34
CA VAL A 264 -31.38 -21.91 20.24
C VAL A 264 -29.87 -21.84 20.49
N TRP A 265 -29.43 -20.90 21.34
CA TRP A 265 -28.01 -20.63 21.58
C TRP A 265 -27.42 -21.35 22.79
N GLU A 266 -28.18 -22.26 23.43
CA GLU A 266 -27.67 -23.23 24.42
C GLU A 266 -27.11 -24.53 23.77
N LEU A 267 -26.99 -24.59 22.44
CA LEU A 267 -26.42 -25.71 21.69
C LEU A 267 -25.14 -25.34 20.94
#